data_AF-A0AA37B627-F1
#
_entry.id   AF-A0AA37B627-F1
#
_cell.length_a   1.000
_cell.length_b   1.000
_cell.length_c   1.000
_cell.angle_alpha   90.00
_cell.angle_beta   90.00
_cell.angle_gamma   90.00
#
_symmetry.space_group_name_H-M   'P 1'
#
loop_
_entity.id
_entity.type
_entity.pdbx_description
1 polymer ?
#
loop_
_entity_poly.entity_id
_entity_poly.type
_entity_poly.pdbx_seq_one_letter_code
_entity_poly.pdbx_strand_id
1 'polypeptide(L)'
;MKLGNIIRDKYYSVVLNVLNKKLAPETIPRTGDKAQQVDCIAAYLKAKDGSYSLLIDKVLPKGVQGRLWKGDDIGHTDNSFITYSEFSEADLEITHFYKTYNLTYDSTIQMIYKGWSHYYKGLILLGKAQQFVFNKRKLARFEKLETLREIVDKTVQNPDFSTSPIMLNELKHPLHWVFHPDKDLNISFNKLLLESLVESGDLKLDNFQYSLTSQALNTISEFEKDERRHIQLLKQQNWMKILTFLLVLIGGAQVFFTFSGQ
;
A
#
# COMPACT_ATOMS: atom_id res chain seq x y z
N MET A 1 -18.30 -44.77 -1.17
CA MET A 1 -18.63 -43.64 -2.07
C MET A 1 -20.03 -43.08 -1.78
N LYS A 2 -20.31 -42.53 -0.59
CA LYS A 2 -21.65 -41.94 -0.28
C LYS A 2 -21.65 -40.73 0.67
N LEU A 3 -20.69 -40.59 1.60
CA LEU A 3 -20.69 -39.44 2.54
C LEU A 3 -20.20 -38.12 1.92
N GLY A 4 -19.13 -38.16 1.11
CA GLY A 4 -18.54 -36.96 0.50
C GLY A 4 -19.48 -36.26 -0.49
N ASN A 5 -20.30 -37.01 -1.23
CA ASN A 5 -21.26 -36.44 -2.18
C ASN A 5 -22.45 -35.76 -1.47
N ILE A 6 -22.97 -36.35 -0.38
CA ILE A 6 -24.10 -35.77 0.39
C ILE A 6 -23.69 -34.45 1.07
N ILE A 7 -22.48 -34.44 1.64
CA ILE A 7 -21.84 -33.26 2.20
C ILE A 7 -21.78 -32.20 1.11
N ARG A 8 -21.14 -32.50 -0.02
CA ARG A 8 -20.96 -31.60 -1.18
C ARG A 8 -22.28 -31.04 -1.74
N ASP A 9 -23.31 -31.85 -1.92
CA ASP A 9 -24.62 -31.44 -2.44
C ASP A 9 -25.33 -30.45 -1.50
N LYS A 10 -25.22 -30.68 -0.18
CA LYS A 10 -25.75 -29.75 0.83
C LYS A 10 -25.01 -28.41 0.81
N TYR A 11 -23.69 -28.39 0.57
CA TYR A 11 -22.94 -27.12 0.42
C TYR A 11 -23.34 -26.36 -0.85
N TYR A 12 -23.47 -27.06 -1.98
CA TYR A 12 -23.91 -26.44 -3.23
C TYR A 12 -25.29 -25.79 -3.08
N SER A 13 -26.24 -26.44 -2.41
CA SER A 13 -27.56 -25.85 -2.17
C SER A 13 -27.51 -24.54 -1.35
N VAL A 14 -26.62 -24.43 -0.37
CA VAL A 14 -26.45 -23.20 0.42
C VAL A 14 -25.89 -22.07 -0.45
N VAL A 15 -24.87 -22.38 -1.27
CA VAL A 15 -24.25 -21.39 -2.15
C VAL A 15 -25.18 -20.95 -3.26
N LEU A 16 -25.90 -21.87 -3.89
CA LEU A 16 -26.90 -21.58 -4.92
C LEU A 16 -28.05 -20.71 -4.36
N ASN A 17 -28.45 -20.93 -3.10
CA ASN A 17 -29.42 -20.07 -2.42
C ASN A 17 -28.90 -18.65 -2.17
N VAL A 18 -27.60 -18.50 -1.86
CA VAL A 18 -26.96 -17.19 -1.70
C VAL A 18 -26.84 -16.48 -3.05
N LEU A 19 -26.39 -17.19 -4.08
CA LEU A 19 -26.30 -16.68 -5.45
C LEU A 19 -27.67 -16.20 -5.94
N ASN A 20 -28.70 -17.02 -5.80
CA ASN A 20 -30.06 -16.68 -6.24
C ASN A 20 -30.62 -15.39 -5.60
N LYS A 21 -30.15 -15.01 -4.41
CA LYS A 21 -30.60 -13.80 -3.71
C LYS A 21 -29.80 -12.54 -4.08
N LYS A 22 -28.56 -12.69 -4.55
CA LYS A 22 -27.60 -11.58 -4.67
C LYS A 22 -26.84 -11.54 -6.00
N LEU A 23 -27.30 -12.26 -7.02
CA LEU A 23 -26.66 -12.26 -8.34
C LEU A 23 -26.42 -10.84 -8.85
N ALA A 24 -25.25 -10.64 -9.45
CA ALA A 24 -24.85 -9.37 -9.99
C ALA A 24 -25.78 -8.95 -11.14
N PRO A 25 -26.22 -7.68 -11.17
CA PRO A 25 -26.90 -7.13 -12.34
C PRO A 25 -25.91 -6.98 -13.50
N GLU A 26 -26.45 -6.75 -14.70
CA GLU A 26 -25.65 -6.60 -15.94
C GLU A 26 -24.57 -5.52 -15.84
N THR A 27 -24.85 -4.43 -15.12
CA THR A 27 -23.88 -3.37 -14.84
C THR A 27 -23.74 -3.14 -13.34
N ILE A 28 -22.51 -3.23 -12.83
CA ILE A 28 -22.21 -2.99 -11.42
C ILE A 28 -21.65 -1.57 -11.26
N PRO A 29 -22.34 -0.64 -10.59
CA PRO A 29 -21.82 0.71 -10.39
C PRO A 29 -20.61 0.67 -9.45
N ARG A 30 -19.46 1.21 -9.87
CA ARG A 30 -18.22 1.20 -9.07
C ARG A 30 -17.81 2.58 -8.55
N THR A 31 -18.51 3.65 -8.94
CA THR A 31 -18.22 5.03 -8.54
C THR A 31 -19.43 5.74 -7.89
N GLY A 32 -19.15 6.77 -7.09
CA GLY A 32 -20.16 7.60 -6.42
C GLY A 32 -20.97 6.88 -5.34
N ASP A 33 -22.08 7.50 -4.93
CA ASP A 33 -22.95 6.98 -3.86
C ASP A 33 -23.57 5.63 -4.21
N LYS A 34 -23.80 5.38 -5.51
CA LYS A 34 -24.32 4.10 -6.02
C LYS A 34 -23.35 2.96 -5.71
N ALA A 35 -22.04 3.19 -5.76
CA ALA A 35 -21.04 2.18 -5.41
C ALA A 35 -21.09 1.77 -3.94
N GLN A 36 -21.46 2.68 -3.02
CA GLN A 36 -21.56 2.40 -1.60
C GLN A 36 -22.76 1.51 -1.23
N GLN A 37 -23.73 1.40 -2.15
CA GLN A 37 -24.93 0.58 -2.00
C GLN A 37 -24.79 -0.81 -2.65
N VAL A 38 -23.68 -1.08 -3.33
CA VAL A 38 -23.45 -2.37 -4.00
C VAL A 38 -23.28 -3.49 -2.97
N ASP A 39 -24.11 -4.52 -3.09
CA ASP A 39 -24.00 -5.79 -2.38
C ASP A 39 -24.50 -6.89 -3.32
N CYS A 40 -23.64 -7.31 -4.24
CA CYS A 40 -23.97 -8.31 -5.26
C CYS A 40 -22.81 -9.26 -5.56
N ILE A 41 -23.13 -10.41 -6.13
CA ILE A 41 -22.21 -11.54 -6.31
C ILE A 41 -22.18 -11.92 -7.78
N ALA A 42 -21.00 -11.89 -8.39
CA ALA A 42 -20.75 -12.55 -9.67
C ALA A 42 -20.16 -13.94 -9.39
N ALA A 43 -20.62 -14.95 -10.10
CA ALA A 43 -20.11 -16.31 -9.97
C ALA A 43 -19.78 -16.88 -11.34
N TYR A 44 -18.57 -17.40 -11.46
CA TYR A 44 -18.05 -18.06 -12.64
C TYR A 44 -17.86 -19.55 -12.35
N LEU A 45 -18.34 -20.37 -13.26
CA LEU A 45 -18.06 -21.81 -13.29
C LEU A 45 -16.99 -22.05 -14.36
N LYS A 46 -15.78 -22.41 -13.92
CA LYS A 46 -14.63 -22.65 -14.81
C LYS A 46 -14.33 -24.14 -14.89
N ALA A 47 -14.23 -24.68 -16.09
CA ALA A 47 -13.81 -26.07 -16.27
C ALA A 47 -12.38 -26.27 -15.76
N LYS A 48 -12.10 -27.39 -15.09
CA LYS A 48 -10.75 -27.68 -14.56
C LYS A 48 -9.68 -27.83 -15.64
N ASP A 49 -10.09 -28.22 -16.83
CA ASP A 49 -9.26 -28.33 -18.02
C ASP A 49 -9.11 -26.99 -18.78
N GLY A 50 -9.76 -25.92 -18.30
CA GLY A 50 -9.77 -24.61 -18.95
C GLY A 50 -10.63 -24.53 -20.21
N SER A 51 -11.41 -25.58 -20.53
CA SER A 51 -12.19 -25.66 -21.77
C SER A 51 -13.34 -24.66 -21.84
N TYR A 52 -13.89 -24.25 -20.70
CA TYR A 52 -14.95 -23.26 -20.64
C TYR A 52 -14.95 -22.43 -19.36
N SER A 53 -15.57 -21.25 -19.46
CA SER A 53 -15.94 -20.39 -18.34
C SER A 53 -17.40 -19.96 -18.51
N LEU A 54 -18.26 -20.21 -17.54
CA LEU A 54 -19.66 -19.77 -17.54
C LEU A 54 -19.88 -18.71 -16.46
N LEU A 55 -20.30 -17.51 -16.83
CA LEU A 55 -20.85 -16.52 -15.88
C LEU A 55 -22.29 -16.88 -15.59
N ILE A 56 -22.61 -17.11 -14.32
CA ILE A 56 -23.96 -17.47 -13.88
C ILE A 56 -24.81 -16.20 -13.83
N ASP A 57 -25.87 -16.15 -14.63
CA ASP A 57 -26.87 -15.07 -14.60
C ASP A 57 -28.14 -15.51 -13.84
N LYS A 58 -28.50 -16.81 -13.90
CA LYS A 58 -29.68 -17.37 -13.22
C LYS A 58 -29.41 -18.76 -12.64
N VAL A 59 -29.99 -19.02 -11.47
CA VAL A 59 -29.99 -20.34 -10.82
C VAL A 59 -31.35 -21.00 -11.02
N LEU A 60 -31.38 -22.20 -11.59
CA LEU A 60 -32.59 -22.96 -11.91
C LEU A 60 -32.64 -24.28 -11.11
N PRO A 61 -33.81 -24.94 -10.99
CA PRO A 61 -33.94 -26.17 -10.20
C PRO A 61 -33.06 -27.33 -10.68
N LYS A 62 -32.70 -27.36 -11.97
CA LYS A 62 -31.91 -28.46 -12.59
C LYS A 62 -30.46 -28.08 -12.91
N GLY A 63 -30.08 -26.82 -12.74
CA GLY A 63 -28.77 -26.33 -13.15
C GLY A 63 -28.68 -24.80 -13.11
N VAL A 64 -27.68 -24.25 -13.78
CA VAL A 64 -27.48 -22.80 -13.90
C VAL A 64 -27.52 -22.37 -15.35
N GLN A 65 -27.94 -21.14 -15.58
CA GLN A 65 -27.99 -20.51 -16.88
C GLN A 65 -27.12 -19.25 -16.88
N GLY A 66 -26.42 -19.00 -17.97
CA GLY A 66 -25.77 -17.72 -18.20
C GLY A 66 -24.92 -17.68 -19.45
N ARG A 67 -23.85 -16.90 -19.41
CA ARG A 67 -22.99 -16.60 -20.56
C ARG A 67 -21.77 -17.50 -20.56
N LEU A 68 -21.58 -18.25 -21.64
CA LEU A 68 -20.51 -19.25 -21.77
C LEU A 68 -19.42 -18.77 -22.72
N TRP A 69 -18.18 -18.79 -22.25
CA TRP A 69 -16.97 -18.67 -23.05
C TRP A 69 -16.33 -20.05 -23.21
N LYS A 70 -15.92 -20.40 -24.43
CA LYS A 70 -15.21 -21.64 -24.72
C LYS A 70 -13.74 -21.32 -24.98
N GLY A 71 -12.83 -21.82 -24.15
CA GLY A 71 -11.40 -21.54 -24.24
C GLY A 71 -11.09 -20.04 -24.30
N ASP A 72 -10.28 -19.65 -25.28
CA ASP A 72 -9.85 -18.27 -25.54
C ASP A 72 -10.77 -17.50 -26.53
N ASP A 73 -11.98 -17.99 -26.80
CA ASP A 73 -12.90 -17.29 -27.70
C ASP A 73 -13.27 -15.90 -27.15
N ILE A 74 -13.20 -14.91 -28.04
CA ILE A 74 -13.53 -13.51 -27.75
C ILE A 74 -15.06 -13.33 -27.57
N GLY A 75 -15.85 -14.27 -28.08
CA GLY A 75 -17.31 -14.27 -28.00
C GLY A 75 -17.87 -15.12 -26.87
N HIS A 76 -19.08 -14.79 -26.41
CA HIS A 76 -19.85 -15.61 -25.47
C HIS A 76 -21.15 -16.10 -26.09
N THR A 77 -21.56 -17.28 -25.67
CA THR A 77 -22.89 -17.83 -25.97
C THR A 77 -23.84 -17.51 -24.83
N ASP A 78 -24.80 -16.61 -25.10
CA ASP A 78 -25.88 -16.29 -24.19
C ASP A 78 -26.78 -17.50 -23.91
N ASN A 79 -27.40 -17.52 -22.73
CA ASN A 79 -28.40 -18.52 -22.33
C ASN A 79 -27.93 -19.98 -22.32
N SER A 80 -26.62 -20.20 -22.16
CA SER A 80 -26.06 -21.54 -22.01
C SER A 80 -26.47 -22.13 -20.67
N PHE A 81 -26.87 -23.42 -20.66
CA PHE A 81 -27.36 -24.12 -19.49
C PHE A 81 -26.41 -25.26 -19.11
N ILE A 82 -25.94 -25.28 -17.85
CA ILE A 82 -25.08 -26.34 -17.30
C ILE A 82 -25.83 -27.04 -16.17
N THR A 83 -25.88 -28.37 -16.23
CA THR A 83 -26.58 -29.22 -15.25
C THR A 83 -25.72 -29.43 -14.01
N TYR A 84 -26.32 -29.58 -12.82
CA TYR A 84 -25.57 -29.82 -11.58
C TYR A 84 -24.69 -31.08 -11.59
N SER A 85 -24.96 -32.05 -12.48
CA SER A 85 -24.10 -33.22 -12.68
C SER A 85 -22.71 -32.86 -13.24
N GLU A 86 -22.60 -31.78 -14.01
CA GLU A 86 -21.37 -31.32 -14.65
C GLU A 86 -20.53 -30.42 -13.72
N PHE A 87 -21.11 -29.95 -12.62
CA PHE A 87 -20.43 -29.11 -11.62
C PHE A 87 -19.27 -29.82 -10.92
N SER A 88 -19.21 -31.16 -10.92
CA SER A 88 -18.09 -31.88 -10.29
C SER A 88 -16.76 -31.71 -11.02
N GLU A 89 -16.82 -31.32 -12.30
CA GLU A 89 -15.67 -31.17 -13.19
C GLU A 89 -15.23 -29.71 -13.34
N ALA A 90 -15.93 -28.79 -12.67
CA ALA A 90 -15.66 -27.37 -12.71
C ALA A 90 -15.38 -26.79 -11.32
N ASP A 91 -14.56 -25.75 -11.31
CA ASP A 91 -14.28 -24.93 -10.14
C ASP A 91 -15.18 -23.70 -10.15
N LEU A 92 -15.69 -23.35 -8.97
CA LEU A 92 -16.59 -22.22 -8.78
C LEU A 92 -15.81 -21.04 -8.21
N GLU A 93 -15.62 -20.00 -9.02
CA GLU A 93 -15.03 -18.73 -8.62
C GLU A 93 -16.14 -17.73 -8.33
N ILE A 94 -16.08 -17.09 -7.16
CA ILE A 94 -17.12 -16.17 -6.71
C ILE A 94 -16.48 -14.83 -6.37
N THR A 95 -16.99 -13.75 -6.96
CA THR A 95 -16.62 -12.38 -6.61
C THR A 95 -17.80 -11.70 -5.93
N HIS A 96 -17.65 -11.37 -4.65
CA HIS A 96 -18.60 -10.54 -3.92
C HIS A 96 -18.19 -9.08 -4.04
N PHE A 97 -19.00 -8.31 -4.74
CA PHE A 97 -18.91 -6.86 -4.79
C PHE A 97 -19.64 -6.30 -3.58
N TYR A 98 -18.87 -5.81 -2.61
CA TYR A 98 -19.39 -5.19 -1.40
C TYR A 98 -18.88 -3.76 -1.31
N LYS A 99 -19.77 -2.80 -1.53
CA LYS A 99 -19.44 -1.38 -1.65
C LYS A 99 -18.36 -1.18 -2.71
N THR A 100 -17.30 -0.42 -2.39
CA THR A 100 -16.13 -0.21 -3.24
C THR A 100 -15.10 -1.36 -3.18
N TYR A 101 -15.38 -2.44 -2.44
CA TYR A 101 -14.46 -3.57 -2.28
C TYR A 101 -14.85 -4.72 -3.20
N ASN A 102 -13.84 -5.44 -3.71
CA ASN A 102 -13.99 -6.68 -4.46
C ASN A 102 -13.42 -7.80 -3.61
N LEU A 103 -14.24 -8.80 -3.29
CA LEU A 103 -13.82 -9.97 -2.52
C LEU A 103 -13.89 -11.19 -3.44
N THR A 104 -12.74 -11.64 -3.92
CA THR A 104 -12.64 -12.84 -4.76
C THR A 104 -12.44 -14.07 -3.88
N TYR A 105 -13.17 -15.13 -4.19
CA TYR A 105 -13.10 -16.43 -3.53
C TYR A 105 -12.87 -17.51 -4.58
N ASP A 106 -11.74 -18.20 -4.46
CA ASP A 106 -11.38 -19.32 -5.34
C ASP A 106 -12.06 -20.65 -4.93
N SER A 107 -12.89 -20.61 -3.89
CA SER A 107 -13.57 -21.80 -3.38
C SER A 107 -14.87 -21.46 -2.66
N THR A 108 -15.88 -22.29 -2.89
CA THR A 108 -17.17 -22.36 -2.21
C THR A 108 -17.04 -22.39 -0.68
N ILE A 109 -16.05 -23.13 -0.15
CA ILE A 109 -15.83 -23.25 1.30
C ILE A 109 -15.25 -21.96 1.87
N GLN A 110 -14.33 -21.32 1.13
CA GLN A 110 -13.79 -20.02 1.53
C GLN A 110 -14.88 -18.95 1.56
N MET A 111 -15.82 -18.96 0.60
CA MET A 111 -16.95 -18.03 0.59
C MET A 111 -17.84 -18.18 1.83
N ILE A 112 -18.19 -19.40 2.23
CA ILE A 112 -19.06 -19.62 3.40
C ILE A 112 -18.37 -19.15 4.68
N TYR A 113 -17.11 -19.52 4.88
CA TYR A 113 -16.35 -19.15 6.09
C TYR A 113 -16.08 -17.64 6.16
N LYS A 114 -15.63 -17.03 5.06
CA LYS A 114 -15.29 -15.60 4.99
C LYS A 114 -16.52 -14.70 4.85
N GLY A 115 -17.62 -15.21 4.29
CA GLY A 115 -18.89 -14.51 4.13
C GLY A 115 -19.73 -14.49 5.41
N TRP A 116 -19.67 -15.57 6.21
CA TRP A 116 -20.38 -15.65 7.49
C TRP A 116 -19.61 -14.99 8.64
N SER A 117 -18.29 -15.16 8.67
CA SER A 117 -17.46 -14.38 9.59
C SER A 117 -17.48 -12.91 9.14
N HIS A 118 -17.71 -11.99 10.07
CA HIS A 118 -17.60 -10.55 9.83
C HIS A 118 -16.13 -10.12 9.57
N TYR A 119 -15.28 -11.06 9.16
CA TYR A 119 -13.84 -10.93 8.96
C TYR A 119 -13.51 -9.83 7.97
N TYR A 120 -14.20 -9.77 6.82
CA TYR A 120 -13.99 -8.69 5.84
C TYR A 120 -14.40 -7.32 6.39
N LYS A 121 -15.46 -7.24 7.21
CA LYS A 121 -15.84 -5.99 7.89
C LYS A 121 -14.74 -5.56 8.87
N GLY A 122 -14.12 -6.53 9.56
CA GLY A 122 -12.96 -6.31 10.43
C GLY A 122 -11.74 -5.77 9.65
N LEU A 123 -11.39 -6.36 8.51
CA LEU A 123 -10.30 -5.86 7.65
C LEU A 123 -10.59 -4.44 7.15
N ILE A 124 -11.83 -4.16 6.73
CA ILE A 124 -12.24 -2.81 6.30
C ILE A 124 -12.15 -1.81 7.47
N LEU A 125 -12.59 -2.21 8.66
CA LEU A 125 -12.50 -1.38 9.88
C LEU A 125 -11.03 -1.12 10.27
N LEU A 126 -10.17 -2.13 10.19
CA LEU A 126 -8.73 -1.99 10.42
C LEU A 126 -8.10 -1.02 9.41
N GLY A 127 -8.41 -1.16 8.12
CA GLY A 127 -7.93 -0.23 7.10
C GLY A 127 -8.41 1.21 7.35
N LYS A 128 -9.68 1.39 7.73
CA LYS A 128 -10.22 2.70 8.14
C LYS A 128 -9.55 3.25 9.39
N ALA A 129 -9.28 2.41 10.39
CA ALA A 129 -8.59 2.81 11.61
C ALA A 129 -7.14 3.21 11.33
N GLN A 130 -6.42 2.45 10.50
CA GLN A 130 -5.08 2.78 10.03
C GLN A 130 -5.07 4.11 9.28
N GLN A 131 -6.00 4.33 8.34
CA GLN A 131 -6.14 5.61 7.64
C GLN A 131 -6.47 6.76 8.60
N PHE A 132 -7.35 6.54 9.58
CA PHE A 132 -7.70 7.56 10.57
C PHE A 132 -6.51 7.93 11.46
N VAL A 133 -5.74 6.94 11.92
CA VAL A 133 -4.51 7.17 12.68
C VAL A 133 -3.48 7.89 11.81
N PHE A 134 -3.34 7.51 10.55
CA PHE A 134 -2.44 8.17 9.60
C PHE A 134 -2.85 9.62 9.35
N ASN A 135 -4.13 9.90 9.08
CA ASN A 135 -4.67 11.24 8.86
C ASN A 135 -4.54 12.18 10.06
N LYS A 136 -4.40 11.64 11.28
CA LYS A 136 -4.16 12.44 12.49
C LYS A 136 -2.69 12.80 12.69
N ARG A 137 -1.78 12.12 12.01
CA ARG A 137 -0.36 12.43 12.06
C ARG A 137 -0.08 13.51 11.02
N LYS A 138 0.68 14.54 11.39
CA LYS A 138 1.21 15.45 10.39
C LYS A 138 2.11 14.65 9.46
N LEU A 139 1.92 14.80 8.14
CA LEU A 139 2.87 14.29 7.16
C LEU A 139 4.24 14.88 7.50
N ALA A 140 5.22 14.00 7.74
CA ALA A 140 6.56 14.44 8.07
C ALA A 140 7.08 15.26 6.89
N ARG A 141 7.46 16.51 7.15
CA ARG A 141 8.09 17.33 6.13
C ARG A 141 9.45 16.73 5.83
N PHE A 142 9.70 16.49 4.56
CA PHE A 142 10.97 15.99 4.10
C PHE A 142 12.10 16.97 4.45
N GLU A 143 13.17 16.47 5.04
CA GLU A 143 14.43 17.21 5.10
C GLU A 143 15.13 17.10 3.74
N LYS A 144 15.69 18.23 3.29
CA LYS A 144 16.31 18.36 1.96
C LYS A 144 17.37 17.28 1.72
N LEU A 145 18.25 17.09 2.69
CA LEU A 145 19.36 16.14 2.58
C LEU A 145 18.91 14.67 2.67
N GLU A 146 17.94 14.38 3.53
CA GLU A 146 17.37 13.03 3.64
C GLU A 146 16.72 12.61 2.31
N THR A 147 15.96 13.52 1.70
CA THR A 147 15.35 13.29 0.37
C THR A 147 16.40 13.06 -0.70
N LEU A 148 17.48 13.86 -0.69
CA LEU A 148 18.56 13.70 -1.65
C LEU A 148 19.24 12.33 -1.51
N ARG A 149 19.49 11.87 -0.27
CA ARG A 149 20.02 10.52 0.01
C ARG A 149 19.09 9.43 -0.52
N GLU A 150 17.78 9.53 -0.26
CA GLU A 150 16.81 8.55 -0.76
C GLU A 150 16.78 8.48 -2.29
N ILE A 151 16.85 9.62 -2.98
CA ILE A 151 16.92 9.66 -4.45
C ILE A 151 18.22 9.01 -4.94
N VAL A 152 19.36 9.29 -4.30
CA VAL A 152 20.64 8.64 -4.62
C VAL A 152 20.54 7.12 -4.48
N ASP A 153 20.04 6.63 -3.34
CA ASP A 153 19.92 5.19 -3.08
C ASP A 153 19.04 4.49 -4.13
N LYS A 154 17.95 5.14 -4.55
CA LYS A 154 17.07 4.64 -5.62
C LYS A 154 17.75 4.67 -6.99
N THR A 155 18.52 5.71 -7.28
CA THR A 155 19.27 5.84 -8.53
C THR A 155 20.40 4.80 -8.64
N VAL A 156 21.04 4.46 -7.52
CA VAL A 156 22.05 3.38 -7.47
C VAL A 156 21.42 2.03 -7.80
N GLN A 157 20.18 1.78 -7.36
CA GLN A 157 19.43 0.56 -7.68
C GLN A 157 18.87 0.55 -9.10
N ASN A 158 18.49 1.71 -9.62
CA ASN A 158 17.95 1.90 -10.96
C ASN A 158 18.55 3.18 -11.57
N PRO A 159 19.55 3.07 -12.48
CA PRO A 159 20.24 4.24 -13.05
C PRO A 159 19.33 5.24 -13.76
N ASP A 160 18.20 4.77 -14.31
CA ASP A 160 17.20 5.60 -14.99
C ASP A 160 16.11 6.12 -14.04
N PHE A 161 16.33 6.04 -12.73
CA PHE A 161 15.38 6.50 -11.74
C PHE A 161 15.12 8.00 -11.88
N SER A 162 13.84 8.34 -11.96
CA SER A 162 13.34 9.70 -11.88
C SER A 162 12.18 9.75 -10.89
N THR A 163 11.98 10.93 -10.30
CA THR A 163 10.93 11.15 -9.30
C THR A 163 10.09 12.37 -9.65
N SER A 164 8.97 12.52 -8.93
CA SER A 164 8.07 13.66 -9.00
C SER A 164 7.58 14.01 -7.58
N PRO A 165 6.98 15.19 -7.37
CA PRO A 165 6.45 15.56 -6.05
C PRO A 165 5.43 14.56 -5.49
N ILE A 166 4.72 13.87 -6.39
CA ILE A 166 3.75 12.81 -6.08
C ILE A 166 4.47 11.51 -5.71
N MET A 167 5.45 11.08 -6.52
CA MET A 167 6.20 9.85 -6.29
C MET A 167 7.02 9.89 -4.99
N LEU A 168 7.50 11.07 -4.58
CA LEU A 168 8.14 11.23 -3.27
C LEU A 168 7.23 10.84 -2.10
N ASN A 169 5.93 11.16 -2.16
CA ASN A 169 4.98 10.75 -1.12
C ASN A 169 4.77 9.24 -1.12
N GLU A 170 4.78 8.63 -2.30
CA GLU A 170 4.64 7.18 -2.44
C GLU A 170 5.86 6.43 -1.91
N LEU A 171 7.07 7.02 -2.01
CA LEU A 171 8.32 6.45 -1.51
C LEU A 171 8.28 6.16 0.00
N LYS A 172 7.69 7.07 0.80
CA LYS A 172 7.61 6.93 2.28
C LYS A 172 6.28 6.37 2.78
N HIS A 173 5.18 6.63 2.09
CA HIS A 173 3.83 6.35 2.59
C HIS A 173 2.93 5.67 1.55
N PRO A 174 3.27 4.44 1.09
CA PRO A 174 2.52 3.78 0.03
C PRO A 174 1.01 3.74 0.34
N LEU A 175 0.21 4.18 -0.64
CA LEU A 175 -1.27 4.22 -0.68
C LEU A 175 -1.99 5.11 0.36
N HIS A 176 -1.43 5.34 1.55
CA HIS A 176 -2.13 6.08 2.63
C HIS A 176 -2.16 7.59 2.43
N TRP A 177 -1.14 8.16 1.75
CA TRP A 177 -1.04 9.60 1.54
C TRP A 177 -2.14 10.16 0.62
N VAL A 178 -2.67 9.35 -0.31
CA VAL A 178 -3.62 9.78 -1.35
C VAL A 178 -4.93 10.32 -0.76
N PHE A 179 -5.35 9.77 0.38
CA PHE A 179 -6.56 10.18 1.10
C PHE A 179 -6.28 11.04 2.33
N HIS A 180 -5.03 11.53 2.48
CA HIS A 180 -4.67 12.41 3.58
C HIS A 180 -5.25 13.82 3.35
N PRO A 181 -5.79 14.50 4.39
CA PRO A 181 -6.33 15.85 4.25
C PRO A 181 -5.29 16.86 3.74
N ASP A 182 -4.06 16.76 4.22
CA ASP A 182 -2.96 17.68 3.86
C ASP A 182 -2.19 17.27 2.58
N LYS A 183 -2.73 16.37 1.75
CA LYS A 183 -2.01 15.84 0.58
C LYS A 183 -1.51 16.94 -0.37
N ASP A 184 -2.34 17.95 -0.64
CA ASP A 184 -2.05 19.00 -1.61
C ASP A 184 -0.96 19.94 -1.08
N LEU A 185 -0.99 20.20 0.23
CA LEU A 185 0.06 20.94 0.94
C LEU A 185 1.39 20.18 0.88
N ASN A 186 1.37 18.85 1.07
CA ASN A 186 2.58 18.05 1.02
C ASN A 186 3.15 17.95 -0.41
N ILE A 187 2.30 17.80 -1.43
CA ILE A 187 2.72 17.86 -2.84
C ILE A 187 3.39 19.22 -3.13
N SER A 188 2.80 20.31 -2.66
CA SER A 188 3.35 21.66 -2.85
C SER A 188 4.70 21.82 -2.14
N PHE A 189 4.83 21.29 -0.93
CA PHE A 189 6.10 21.29 -0.19
C PHE A 189 7.17 20.47 -0.92
N ASN A 190 6.85 19.24 -1.36
CA ASN A 190 7.77 18.39 -2.12
C ASN A 190 8.21 19.05 -3.42
N LYS A 191 7.31 19.78 -4.09
CA LYS A 191 7.66 20.56 -5.27
C LYS A 191 8.71 21.61 -4.96
N LEU A 192 8.50 22.44 -3.92
CA LEU A 192 9.47 23.45 -3.49
C LEU A 192 10.81 22.83 -3.10
N LEU A 193 10.78 21.69 -2.40
CA LEU A 193 11.98 20.96 -1.98
C LEU A 193 12.78 20.46 -3.20
N LEU A 194 12.11 19.83 -4.16
CA LEU A 194 12.75 19.36 -5.40
C LEU A 194 13.27 20.53 -6.25
N GLU A 195 12.51 21.63 -6.36
CA GLU A 195 12.98 22.85 -7.02
C GLU A 195 14.24 23.41 -6.35
N SER A 196 14.32 23.40 -5.02
CA SER A 196 15.51 23.84 -4.30
C SER A 196 16.73 22.94 -4.54
N LEU A 197 16.52 21.67 -4.87
CA LEU A 197 17.58 20.72 -5.22
C LEU A 197 18.02 20.88 -6.69
N VAL A 198 17.11 21.30 -7.57
CA VAL A 198 17.47 21.72 -8.92
C VAL A 198 18.29 23.00 -8.89
N GLU A 199 17.91 23.98 -8.05
CA GLU A 199 18.63 25.23 -7.89
C GLU A 199 20.06 25.03 -7.34
N SER A 200 20.27 24.09 -6.42
CA SER A 200 21.62 23.71 -5.96
C SER A 200 22.40 22.85 -6.96
N GLY A 201 21.78 22.47 -8.09
CA GLY A 201 22.38 21.65 -9.13
C GLY A 201 22.44 20.16 -8.80
N ASP A 202 21.89 19.73 -7.66
CA ASP A 202 21.87 18.32 -7.21
C ASP A 202 20.92 17.45 -8.05
N LEU A 203 19.85 18.07 -8.56
CA LEU A 203 18.89 17.44 -9.46
C LEU A 203 18.80 18.21 -10.77
N LYS A 204 18.33 17.53 -11.82
CA LYS A 204 17.90 18.14 -13.08
C LYS A 204 16.42 17.87 -13.30
N LEU A 205 15.72 18.85 -13.85
CA LEU A 205 14.32 18.75 -14.25
C LEU A 205 14.23 18.50 -15.75
N ASP A 206 13.62 17.39 -16.16
CA ASP A 206 13.30 17.09 -17.55
C ASP A 206 11.89 16.49 -17.63
N ASN A 207 11.04 16.99 -18.54
CA ASN A 207 9.66 16.52 -18.74
C ASN A 207 8.85 16.33 -17.43
N PHE A 208 8.93 17.30 -16.52
CA PHE A 208 8.29 17.27 -15.19
C PHE A 208 8.79 16.16 -14.23
N GLN A 209 9.92 15.53 -14.57
CA GLN A 209 10.58 14.54 -13.75
C GLN A 209 11.94 15.05 -13.27
N TYR A 210 12.26 14.69 -12.03
CA TYR A 210 13.51 15.08 -11.38
C TYR A 210 14.43 13.87 -11.38
N SER A 211 15.66 14.05 -11.86
CA SER A 211 16.68 13.00 -11.89
C SER A 211 17.99 13.51 -11.30
N LEU A 212 18.78 12.57 -10.79
CA LEU A 212 20.03 12.86 -10.10
C LEU A 212 21.08 13.47 -11.04
N THR A 213 21.88 14.39 -10.53
CA THR A 213 23.12 14.83 -11.19
C THR A 213 24.35 14.35 -10.41
N SER A 214 25.53 14.46 -11.01
CA SER A 214 26.79 14.16 -10.31
C SER A 214 27.06 15.10 -9.12
N GLN A 215 26.47 16.30 -9.10
CA GLN A 215 26.67 17.27 -8.03
C GLN A 215 26.10 16.78 -6.69
N ALA A 216 25.03 15.98 -6.72
CA ALA A 216 24.42 15.41 -5.51
C ALA A 216 25.41 14.64 -4.64
N LEU A 217 26.35 13.90 -5.26
CA LEU A 217 27.37 13.13 -4.54
C LEU A 217 28.37 14.05 -3.81
N ASN A 218 28.70 15.19 -4.42
CA ASN A 218 29.56 16.20 -3.79
C ASN A 218 28.84 16.83 -2.59
N THR A 219 27.57 17.21 -2.76
CA THR A 219 26.74 17.81 -1.71
C THR A 219 26.59 16.89 -0.50
N ILE A 220 26.32 15.59 -0.71
CA ILE A 220 26.26 14.61 0.38
C ILE A 220 27.63 14.48 1.08
N SER A 221 28.70 14.37 0.31
CA SER A 221 30.06 14.22 0.85
C SER A 221 30.49 15.43 1.68
N GLU A 222 30.16 16.64 1.21
CA GLU A 222 30.43 17.90 1.91
C GLU A 222 29.65 17.99 3.20
N PHE A 223 28.35 17.68 3.17
CA PHE A 223 27.52 17.66 4.38
C PHE A 223 28.05 16.67 5.43
N GLU A 224 28.38 15.44 5.04
CA GLU A 224 28.94 14.44 5.95
C GLU A 224 30.29 14.86 6.56
N LYS A 225 31.08 15.63 5.80
CA LYS A 225 32.35 16.17 6.28
C LYS A 225 32.12 17.26 7.31
N ASP A 226 31.16 18.15 7.07
CA ASP A 226 30.83 19.22 8.00
C ASP A 226 30.15 18.70 9.27
N GLU A 227 29.31 17.68 9.16
CA GLU A 227 28.72 17.00 10.33
C GLU A 227 29.81 16.34 11.20
N ARG A 228 30.76 15.65 10.56
CA ARG A 228 31.94 15.09 11.27
C ARG A 228 32.76 16.16 11.96
N ARG A 229 33.03 17.29 11.30
CA ARG A 229 33.73 18.44 11.88
C ARG A 229 32.96 19.01 13.07
N HIS A 230 31.65 19.20 12.95
CA HIS A 230 30.82 19.73 14.02
C HIS A 230 30.88 18.84 15.28
N ILE A 231 30.75 17.52 15.11
CA ILE A 231 30.88 16.56 16.20
C ILE A 231 32.27 16.63 16.85
N GLN A 232 33.33 16.75 16.04
CA GLN A 232 34.70 16.90 16.55
C GLN A 232 34.88 18.19 17.35
N LEU A 233 34.35 19.31 16.85
CA LEU A 233 34.37 20.60 17.55
C LEU A 233 33.64 20.55 18.89
N LEU A 234 32.46 19.91 18.94
CA LEU A 234 31.72 19.72 20.20
C LEU A 234 32.50 18.87 21.21
N LYS A 235 33.14 17.79 20.75
CA LYS A 235 34.01 16.95 21.60
C LYS A 235 35.20 17.74 22.13
N GLN A 236 35.88 18.49 21.27
CA GLN A 236 37.02 19.32 21.65
C GLN A 236 36.60 20.41 22.65
N GLN A 237 35.47 21.06 22.41
CA GLN A 237 34.93 22.08 23.31
C GLN A 237 34.60 21.51 24.70
N ASN A 238 34.05 20.30 24.76
CA ASN A 238 33.79 19.64 26.04
C ASN A 238 35.09 19.29 26.78
N TRP A 239 36.12 18.81 26.07
CA TRP A 239 37.44 18.60 26.66
C TRP A 239 38.07 19.89 27.18
N MET A 240 37.96 20.99 26.43
CA MET A 240 38.43 22.30 26.88
C MET A 240 37.72 22.76 28.15
N LYS A 241 36.40 22.58 28.26
CA LYS A 241 35.65 22.91 29.49
C LYS A 241 36.17 22.14 30.71
N ILE A 242 36.45 20.85 30.56
CA ILE A 242 37.00 20.00 31.63
C ILE A 242 38.39 20.50 32.04
N LEU A 243 39.27 20.79 31.06
CA LEU A 243 40.61 21.28 31.33
C LEU A 243 40.59 22.64 32.05
N THR A 244 39.75 23.58 31.60
CA THR A 244 39.59 24.89 32.25
C THR A 244 39.10 24.75 33.68
N PHE A 245 38.15 23.85 33.94
CA PHE A 245 37.66 23.60 35.30
C PHE A 245 38.77 23.07 36.22
N LEU A 246 39.59 22.12 35.74
CA LEU A 246 40.74 21.61 36.49
C LEU A 246 41.78 22.69 36.77
N LEU A 247 42.08 23.57 35.80
CA LEU A 247 43.00 24.69 35.99
C LEU A 247 42.51 25.67 37.05
N VAL A 248 41.21 25.98 37.06
CA VAL A 248 40.60 26.84 38.09
C VAL A 248 40.72 26.21 39.47
N LEU A 249 40.49 24.88 39.60
CA LEU A 249 40.64 24.17 40.87
C LEU A 249 42.09 24.18 41.37
N ILE A 250 43.06 23.90 40.48
CA ILE A 250 44.49 23.90 40.83
C ILE A 250 44.94 25.30 41.25
N GLY A 251 44.58 26.33 40.47
CA GLY A 251 44.89 27.72 40.80
C GLY A 251 44.28 28.15 42.14
N GLY A 252 43.02 27.76 42.40
CA GLY A 252 42.36 28.01 43.68
C GLY A 252 43.05 27.31 44.85
N ALA A 253 43.44 26.05 44.70
CA ALA A 253 44.17 25.30 45.71
C ALA A 253 45.55 25.93 46.01
N GLN A 254 46.29 26.34 44.97
CA GLN A 254 47.60 26.99 45.12
C GLN A 254 47.49 28.31 45.90
N VAL A 255 46.48 29.13 45.60
CA VAL A 255 46.20 30.37 46.35
C VAL A 255 45.88 30.06 47.81
N PHE A 256 45.03 29.06 48.06
CA PHE A 256 44.67 28.64 49.42
C PHE A 256 45.90 28.19 50.23
N PHE A 257 46.73 27.30 49.68
CA PHE A 257 47.94 26.83 50.35
C PHE A 257 48.94 27.95 50.64
N THR A 258 49.08 28.91 49.72
CA THR A 258 49.97 30.07 49.90
C THR A 258 49.50 30.98 51.04
N PHE A 259 48.18 31.17 51.21
CA PHE A 259 47.63 31.96 52.31
C PHE A 259 47.61 31.23 53.65
N SER A 260 47.46 29.90 53.68
CA SER A 260 47.46 29.11 54.93
C SER A 260 48.87 28.78 55.44
N GLY A 261 49.91 29.01 54.65
CA GLY A 261 51.31 28.75 54.98
C GLY A 261 52.09 29.97 55.51
N GLN A 262 51.42 31.12 55.69
CA GLN A 262 51.90 32.28 56.45
C GLN A 262 51.27 32.30 57.84
#